data_AF-A0A914Y1M9-F1
#
_entry.id   AF-A0A914Y1M9-F1
#
_cell.length_a   1.000
_cell.length_b   1.000
_cell.length_c   1.000
_cell.angle_alpha   90.00
_cell.angle_beta   90.00
_cell.angle_gamma   90.00
#
_symmetry.space_group_name_H-M   'P 1'
#
loop_
_entity.id
_entity.type
_entity.pdbx_description
1 polymer ?
#
loop_
_entity_poly.entity_id
_entity_poly.type
_entity_poly.pdbx_seq_one_letter_code
_entity_poly.pdbx_strand_id
1 'polypeptide(L)'
;MTEEVKRYEDRLKSAKEMSEQAKEKIEARKKEKEVFEKQNPILEKEIKDAQSELKNLEPKEPILADEYGRLRDQYNAASAECSLDQRRTKVLQMLMREKSNGNIPGILGRLGNLGAIAPEYDAGISTTCSQLDMIVCDTFETVKKCLKFVDENKLDRTQFIACDKIVYLKEKMNKIKTPENHPRVFDLIECGSNEDVRLAFYFALRDTVIVDDIVTARRVSTLWAPQQKFRVVTKTGEVVDISGTLTGGGGSLKRGRINTNVQAMAATQNHEDLVPRINEKRFY
;
A
#
# COMPACT_ATOMS: atom_id res chain seq x y z
N MET A 1 106.25 30.15 17.55
CA MET A 1 105.30 30.91 18.41
C MET A 1 104.16 31.56 17.64
N THR A 2 104.27 31.81 16.33
CA THR A 2 103.26 32.52 15.52
C THR A 2 102.18 31.61 14.88
N GLU A 3 102.47 30.35 14.54
CA GLU A 3 101.49 29.44 13.91
C GLU A 3 100.45 28.87 14.89
N GLU A 4 100.85 28.54 16.13
CA GLU A 4 99.90 28.08 17.15
C GLU A 4 98.90 29.17 17.51
N VAL A 5 99.36 30.41 17.66
CA VAL A 5 98.50 31.59 17.92
C VAL A 5 97.46 31.75 16.81
N LYS A 6 97.88 31.63 15.54
CA LYS A 6 96.99 31.71 14.37
C LYS A 6 95.94 30.58 14.35
N ARG A 7 96.34 29.36 14.70
CA ARG A 7 95.43 28.20 14.81
C ARG A 7 94.41 28.36 15.95
N TYR A 8 94.81 28.98 17.05
CA TYR A 8 93.91 29.33 18.15
C TYR A 8 92.97 30.48 17.77
N GLU A 9 93.43 31.47 17.01
CA GLU A 9 92.60 32.56 16.48
C GLU A 9 91.54 32.04 15.49
N ASP A 10 91.91 31.15 14.57
CA ASP A 10 90.96 30.54 13.62
C ASP A 10 89.92 29.66 14.34
N ARG A 11 90.33 28.91 15.37
CA ARG A 11 89.41 28.16 16.23
C ARG A 11 88.49 29.08 17.02
N LEU A 12 89.00 30.20 17.53
CA LEU A 12 88.20 31.19 18.26
C LEU A 12 87.18 31.84 17.32
N LYS A 13 87.57 32.11 16.07
CA LYS A 13 86.70 32.68 15.04
C LYS A 13 85.60 31.69 14.62
N SER A 14 85.97 30.45 14.32
CA SER A 14 85.04 29.36 14.02
C SER A 14 84.06 29.09 15.17
N ALA A 15 84.54 29.09 16.42
CA ALA A 15 83.70 28.90 17.59
C ALA A 15 82.73 30.07 17.82
N LYS A 16 83.17 31.31 17.52
CA LYS A 16 82.31 32.50 17.55
C LYS A 16 81.22 32.43 16.48
N GLU A 17 81.57 32.12 15.24
CA GLU A 17 80.62 31.96 14.13
C GLU A 17 79.58 30.85 14.41
N MET A 18 80.02 29.70 14.95
CA MET A 18 79.11 28.64 15.38
C MET A 18 78.21 29.06 16.55
N SER A 19 78.73 29.84 17.50
CA SER A 19 77.95 30.38 18.61
C SER A 19 76.89 31.37 18.12
N GLU A 20 77.22 32.18 17.12
CA GLU A 20 76.31 33.15 16.50
C GLU A 20 75.19 32.44 15.73
N GLN A 21 75.53 31.46 14.88
CA GLN A 21 74.54 30.62 14.17
C GLN A 21 73.65 29.82 15.14
N ALA A 22 74.20 29.34 16.25
CA ALA A 22 73.43 28.65 17.27
C ALA A 22 72.44 29.60 17.97
N LYS A 23 72.84 30.85 18.23
CA LYS A 23 71.96 31.88 18.81
C LYS A 23 70.82 32.24 17.85
N GLU A 24 71.10 32.43 16.57
CA GLU A 24 70.07 32.69 15.55
C GLU A 24 69.05 31.54 15.45
N LYS A 25 69.53 30.29 15.45
CA LYS A 25 68.65 29.10 15.45
C LYS A 25 67.80 29.00 16.72
N ILE A 26 68.34 29.38 17.89
CA ILE A 26 67.60 29.40 19.15
C ILE A 26 66.52 30.49 19.12
N GLU A 27 66.82 31.68 18.59
CA GLU A 27 65.82 32.73 18.44
C GLU A 27 64.71 32.36 17.45
N ALA A 28 65.07 31.76 16.31
CA ALA A 28 64.10 31.27 15.33
C ALA A 28 63.16 30.22 15.95
N ARG A 29 63.71 29.22 16.65
CA ARG A 29 62.90 28.20 17.35
C ARG A 29 62.06 28.75 18.49
N LYS A 30 62.51 29.80 19.19
CA LYS A 30 61.70 30.48 20.21
C LYS A 30 60.49 31.16 19.60
N LYS A 31 60.67 31.85 18.46
CA LYS A 31 59.56 32.46 17.72
C LYS A 31 58.56 31.43 17.23
N GLU A 32 59.03 30.30 16.69
CA GLU A 32 58.17 29.17 16.31
C GLU A 32 57.41 28.61 17.51
N LYS A 33 58.07 28.41 18.65
CA LYS A 33 57.44 27.93 19.89
C LYS A 33 56.33 28.85 20.37
N GLU A 34 56.54 30.18 20.35
CA GLU A 34 55.49 31.15 20.70
C GLU A 34 54.30 31.12 19.73
N VAL A 35 54.54 30.90 18.43
CA VAL A 35 53.46 30.75 17.44
C VAL A 35 52.65 29.48 17.72
N PHE A 36 53.32 28.35 17.96
CA PHE A 36 52.66 27.09 18.31
C PHE A 36 51.90 27.16 19.64
N GLU A 37 52.46 27.82 20.66
CA GLU A 37 51.80 28.02 21.96
C GLU A 37 50.52 28.87 21.84
N LYS A 38 50.46 29.78 20.86
CA LYS A 38 49.24 30.56 20.56
C LYS A 38 48.21 29.78 19.73
N GLN A 39 48.66 28.88 18.85
CA GLN A 39 47.77 28.10 17.96
C GLN A 39 47.16 26.87 18.63
N ASN A 40 47.91 26.18 19.50
CA ASN A 40 47.42 25.00 20.23
C ASN A 40 46.07 25.20 20.95
N PRO A 41 45.85 26.26 21.74
CA PRO A 41 44.58 26.42 22.46
C PRO A 41 43.40 26.70 21.51
N ILE A 42 43.66 27.30 20.34
CA ILE A 42 42.64 27.54 19.32
C ILE A 42 42.22 26.19 18.71
N LEU A 43 43.20 25.38 18.30
CA LEU A 43 42.96 24.05 17.75
C LEU A 43 42.31 23.11 18.77
N GLU A 44 42.74 23.15 20.04
CA GLU A 44 42.11 22.36 21.11
C GLU A 44 40.65 22.75 21.34
N LYS A 45 40.34 24.05 21.25
CA LYS A 45 38.97 24.54 21.33
C LYS A 45 38.12 24.07 20.14
N GLU A 46 38.65 24.19 18.92
CA GLU A 46 37.98 23.72 17.70
C GLU A 46 37.71 22.21 17.73
N ILE A 47 38.68 21.41 18.18
CA ILE A 47 38.50 19.96 18.36
C ILE A 47 37.39 19.68 19.36
N LYS A 48 37.36 20.42 20.48
CA LYS A 48 36.34 20.23 21.53
C LYS A 48 34.94 20.62 21.04
N ASP A 49 34.84 21.73 20.32
CA ASP A 49 33.57 22.20 19.76
C ASP A 49 33.04 21.18 18.73
N ALA A 50 33.90 20.72 17.81
CA ALA A 50 33.56 19.68 16.82
C ALA A 50 33.20 18.33 17.47
N GLN A 51 33.90 17.91 18.53
CA GLN A 51 33.55 16.71 19.29
C GLN A 51 32.19 16.84 19.98
N SER A 52 31.84 18.04 20.46
CA SER A 52 30.53 18.28 21.07
C SER A 52 29.41 18.20 20.02
N GLU A 53 29.64 18.74 18.83
CA GLU A 53 28.68 18.66 17.72
C GLU A 53 28.49 17.23 17.24
N LEU A 54 29.59 16.47 17.07
CA LEU A 54 29.54 15.07 16.68
C LEU A 54 28.69 14.26 17.68
N LYS A 55 28.94 14.44 18.97
CA LYS A 55 28.20 13.76 20.05
C LYS A 55 26.71 14.13 20.07
N ASN A 56 26.36 15.34 19.61
CA ASN A 56 24.97 15.78 19.48
C ASN A 56 24.28 15.27 18.21
N LEU A 57 25.04 14.95 17.17
CA LEU A 57 24.55 14.46 15.87
C LEU A 57 24.46 12.93 15.80
N GLU A 58 25.40 12.22 16.42
CA GLU A 58 25.44 10.75 16.52
C GLU A 58 24.09 10.10 16.91
N PRO A 59 23.36 10.59 17.93
CA PRO A 59 22.07 9.98 18.29
C PRO A 59 20.93 10.36 17.31
N LYS A 60 21.08 11.44 16.53
CA LYS A 60 20.04 11.88 15.59
C LYS A 60 20.07 11.08 14.29
N GLU A 61 21.25 10.67 13.84
CA GLU A 61 21.43 9.89 12.60
C GLU A 61 20.59 8.59 12.57
N PRO A 62 20.61 7.70 13.58
CA PRO A 62 19.80 6.48 13.55
C PRO A 62 18.30 6.77 13.62
N ILE A 63 17.89 7.83 14.34
CA ILE A 63 16.48 8.23 14.44
C ILE A 63 15.96 8.71 13.08
N LEU A 64 16.71 9.58 12.40
CA LEU A 64 16.39 10.07 11.06
C LEU A 64 16.42 8.93 10.02
N ALA A 65 17.37 8.00 10.14
CA ALA A 65 17.45 6.84 9.25
C ALA A 65 16.24 5.91 9.41
N ASP A 66 15.79 5.65 10.64
CA ASP A 66 14.58 4.86 10.92
C ASP A 66 13.31 5.55 10.41
N GLU A 67 13.19 6.86 10.66
CA GLU A 67 12.05 7.65 10.18
C GLU A 67 12.00 7.68 8.64
N TYR A 68 13.15 7.87 7.98
CA TYR A 68 13.26 7.82 6.52
C TYR A 68 12.89 6.44 5.98
N GLY A 69 13.37 5.36 6.61
CA GLY A 69 13.02 3.98 6.25
C GLY A 69 11.51 3.76 6.32
N ARG A 70 10.89 4.13 7.46
CA ARG A 70 9.44 4.01 7.66
C ARG A 70 8.64 4.81 6.63
N LEU A 71 9.05 6.06 6.36
CA LEU A 71 8.37 6.90 5.38
C LEU A 71 8.53 6.36 3.96
N ARG A 72 9.70 5.82 3.63
CA ARG A 72 9.97 5.18 2.34
C ARG A 72 9.11 3.94 2.14
N ASP A 73 8.94 3.11 3.16
CA ASP A 73 8.09 1.93 3.11
C ASP A 73 6.61 2.30 2.93
N GLN A 74 6.14 3.32 3.66
CA GLN A 74 4.79 3.86 3.48
C GLN A 74 4.58 4.38 2.05
N TYR A 75 5.54 5.12 1.51
CA TYR A 75 5.48 5.63 0.14
C TYR A 75 5.44 4.48 -0.88
N ASN A 76 6.32 3.49 -0.75
CA ASN A 76 6.35 2.35 -1.65
C ASN A 76 5.03 1.56 -1.61
N ALA A 77 4.45 1.35 -0.42
CA ALA A 77 3.17 0.67 -0.26
C ALA A 77 2.02 1.45 -0.93
N ALA A 78 1.91 2.75 -0.68
CA ALA A 78 0.88 3.60 -1.29
C ALA A 78 1.03 3.72 -2.81
N SER A 79 2.27 3.84 -3.30
CA SER A 79 2.58 3.91 -4.73
C SER A 79 2.22 2.63 -5.46
N ALA A 80 2.50 1.47 -4.85
CA ALA A 80 2.09 0.17 -5.39
C ALA A 80 0.56 0.04 -5.48
N GLU A 81 -0.17 0.46 -4.44
CA GLU A 81 -1.64 0.43 -4.43
C GLU A 81 -2.25 1.36 -5.49
N CYS A 82 -1.76 2.61 -5.59
CA CYS A 82 -2.20 3.54 -6.62
C CYS A 82 -1.95 3.03 -8.04
N SER A 83 -0.77 2.44 -8.26
CA SER A 83 -0.41 1.85 -9.55
C SER A 83 -1.29 0.66 -9.93
N LEU A 84 -1.78 -0.11 -8.95
CA LEU A 84 -2.71 -1.21 -9.19
C LEU A 84 -4.10 -0.67 -9.53
N ASP A 85 -4.59 0.33 -8.82
CA ASP A 85 -5.90 0.93 -9.06
C ASP A 85 -5.99 1.65 -10.40
N GLN A 86 -4.93 2.36 -10.81
CA GLN A 86 -4.86 2.98 -12.14
C GLN A 86 -4.93 1.92 -13.25
N ARG A 87 -4.19 0.82 -13.10
CA ARG A 87 -4.18 -0.28 -14.06
C ARG A 87 -5.55 -0.96 -14.18
N ARG A 88 -6.18 -1.28 -13.05
CA ARG A 88 -7.54 -1.85 -12.99
C ARG A 88 -8.57 -0.94 -13.66
N THR A 89 -8.48 0.36 -13.38
CA THR A 89 -9.36 1.37 -13.97
C THR A 89 -9.20 1.42 -15.48
N LYS A 90 -7.97 1.35 -16.00
CA LYS A 90 -7.71 1.34 -17.44
C LYS A 90 -8.36 0.14 -18.15
N VAL A 91 -8.19 -1.07 -17.61
CA VAL A 91 -8.79 -2.28 -18.22
C VAL A 91 -10.32 -2.19 -18.21
N LEU A 92 -10.91 -1.78 -17.09
CA LEU A 92 -12.35 -1.60 -16.98
C LEU A 92 -12.87 -0.56 -17.98
N GLN A 93 -12.23 0.61 -18.09
CA GLN A 93 -12.64 1.65 -19.03
C GLN A 93 -12.60 1.19 -20.49
N MET A 94 -11.57 0.45 -20.88
CA MET A 94 -11.47 -0.08 -22.24
C MET A 94 -12.55 -1.12 -22.54
N LEU A 95 -12.81 -2.05 -21.61
CA LEU A 95 -13.88 -3.04 -21.77
C LEU A 95 -15.27 -2.40 -21.78
N MET A 96 -15.51 -1.40 -20.94
CA MET A 96 -16.79 -0.66 -20.93
C MET A 96 -16.98 0.16 -22.22
N ARG A 97 -15.89 0.62 -22.85
CA ARG A 97 -15.94 1.25 -24.17
C ARG A 97 -16.34 0.23 -25.25
N GLU A 98 -15.78 -0.98 -25.23
CA GLU A 98 -16.16 -2.05 -26.15
C GLU A 98 -17.62 -2.50 -25.98
N LYS A 99 -18.12 -2.50 -24.73
CA LYS A 99 -19.55 -2.69 -24.43
C LYS A 99 -20.39 -1.58 -25.07
N SER A 100 -20.03 -0.32 -24.84
CA SER A 100 -20.78 0.84 -25.31
C SER A 100 -20.80 0.95 -26.84
N ASN A 101 -19.72 0.53 -27.50
CA ASN A 101 -19.62 0.43 -28.96
C ASN A 101 -20.39 -0.77 -29.54
N GLY A 102 -20.87 -1.69 -28.71
CA GLY A 102 -21.58 -2.91 -29.13
C GLY A 102 -20.67 -4.03 -29.65
N ASN A 103 -19.34 -3.92 -29.54
CA ASN A 103 -18.39 -4.93 -30.00
C ASN A 103 -18.42 -6.17 -29.09
N ILE A 104 -18.53 -5.95 -27.79
CA ILE A 104 -18.63 -7.00 -26.77
C ILE A 104 -19.85 -6.72 -25.88
N PRO A 105 -21.07 -7.04 -26.35
CA PRO A 105 -22.26 -6.99 -25.51
C PRO A 105 -22.16 -8.05 -24.40
N GLY A 106 -22.91 -7.86 -23.32
CA GLY A 106 -22.99 -8.83 -22.21
C GLY A 106 -22.02 -8.58 -21.04
N ILE A 107 -21.18 -7.54 -21.10
CA ILE A 107 -20.40 -7.08 -19.95
C ILE A 107 -21.34 -6.31 -19.02
N LEU A 108 -21.48 -6.74 -17.76
CA LEU A 108 -22.26 -6.00 -16.77
C LEU A 108 -21.42 -4.88 -16.17
N GLY A 109 -20.22 -5.19 -15.68
CA GLY A 109 -19.28 -4.23 -15.09
C GLY A 109 -18.47 -4.84 -13.94
N ARG A 110 -17.71 -4.01 -13.23
CA ARG A 110 -17.00 -4.44 -12.00
C ARG A 110 -18.01 -4.75 -10.89
N LEU A 111 -17.91 -5.91 -10.24
CA LEU A 111 -18.86 -6.35 -9.22
C LEU A 111 -19.09 -5.32 -8.11
N GLY A 112 -18.03 -4.72 -7.56
CA GLY A 112 -18.12 -3.69 -6.52
C GLY A 112 -18.84 -2.40 -6.95
N ASN A 113 -18.90 -2.13 -8.26
CA ASN A 113 -19.63 -0.99 -8.80
C ASN A 113 -21.10 -1.33 -9.10
N LEU A 114 -21.51 -2.61 -9.02
CA LEU A 114 -22.87 -3.08 -9.35
C LEU A 114 -23.76 -3.24 -8.11
N GLY A 115 -23.25 -2.95 -6.93
CA GLY A 115 -24.02 -2.95 -5.70
C GLY A 115 -23.45 -2.01 -4.65
N ALA A 116 -24.27 -1.76 -3.63
CA ALA A 116 -23.96 -0.89 -2.52
C ALA A 116 -24.20 -1.59 -1.18
N ILE A 117 -23.50 -1.11 -0.16
CA ILE A 117 -23.66 -1.56 1.23
C ILE A 117 -23.51 -0.37 2.18
N ALA A 118 -24.07 -0.47 3.39
CA ALA A 118 -23.89 0.57 4.38
C ALA A 118 -22.40 0.81 4.71
N PRO A 119 -21.96 2.07 4.93
CA PRO A 119 -20.55 2.41 5.16
C PRO A 119 -19.90 1.67 6.33
N GLU A 120 -20.68 1.30 7.33
CA GLU A 120 -20.23 0.56 8.52
C GLU A 120 -19.68 -0.83 8.21
N TYR A 121 -20.02 -1.41 7.05
CA TYR A 121 -19.57 -2.74 6.63
C TYR A 121 -18.50 -2.70 5.54
N ASP A 122 -18.16 -1.52 5.00
CA ASP A 122 -17.23 -1.36 3.87
C ASP A 122 -15.85 -1.98 4.17
N ALA A 123 -15.29 -1.70 5.35
CA ALA A 123 -13.98 -2.24 5.70
C ALA A 123 -13.96 -3.77 5.78
N GLY A 124 -15.02 -4.37 6.35
CA GLY A 124 -15.19 -5.82 6.42
C GLY A 124 -15.24 -6.46 5.03
N ILE A 125 -16.14 -5.98 4.17
CA ILE A 125 -16.34 -6.56 2.84
C ILE A 125 -15.14 -6.32 1.92
N SER A 126 -14.58 -5.11 1.92
CA SER A 126 -13.42 -4.73 1.11
C SER A 126 -12.18 -5.55 1.48
N THR A 127 -12.04 -5.94 2.75
CA THR A 127 -10.92 -6.78 3.19
C THR A 127 -11.15 -8.26 2.88
N THR A 128 -12.37 -8.76 3.07
CA THR A 128 -12.69 -10.20 2.89
C THR A 128 -12.79 -10.61 1.43
N CYS A 129 -13.28 -9.72 0.57
CA CYS A 129 -13.69 -10.10 -0.76
C CYS A 129 -12.86 -9.37 -1.83
N SER A 130 -11.81 -10.03 -2.30
CA SER A 130 -11.05 -9.57 -3.47
C SER A 130 -11.84 -9.73 -4.78
N GLN A 131 -12.87 -10.58 -4.78
CA GLN A 131 -13.73 -10.84 -5.93
C GLN A 131 -14.59 -9.62 -6.32
N LEU A 132 -14.73 -8.61 -5.46
CA LEU A 132 -15.40 -7.34 -5.80
C LEU A 132 -14.73 -6.61 -6.97
N ASP A 133 -13.44 -6.87 -7.22
CA ASP A 133 -12.69 -6.29 -8.33
C ASP A 133 -12.89 -7.06 -9.65
N MET A 134 -13.60 -8.19 -9.64
CA MET A 134 -13.87 -8.98 -10.85
C MET A 134 -14.88 -8.29 -11.76
N ILE A 135 -14.74 -8.52 -13.06
CA ILE A 135 -15.68 -8.04 -14.07
C ILE A 135 -16.74 -9.12 -14.30
N VAL A 136 -18.01 -8.76 -14.15
CA VAL A 136 -19.16 -9.64 -14.32
C VAL A 136 -19.61 -9.59 -15.77
N CYS A 137 -19.79 -10.77 -16.38
CA CYS A 137 -20.32 -10.97 -17.72
C CYS A 137 -21.48 -11.95 -17.67
N ASP A 138 -22.43 -11.82 -18.60
CA ASP A 138 -23.60 -12.68 -18.73
C ASP A 138 -23.23 -14.16 -18.98
N THR A 139 -22.31 -14.40 -19.91
CA THR A 139 -21.96 -15.73 -20.41
C THR A 139 -20.46 -15.97 -20.47
N PHE A 140 -20.07 -17.24 -20.45
CA PHE A 140 -18.68 -17.64 -20.65
C PHE A 140 -18.13 -17.27 -22.04
N GLU A 141 -18.99 -17.17 -23.05
CA GLU A 141 -18.61 -16.73 -24.39
C GLU A 141 -18.22 -15.25 -24.42
N THR A 142 -18.96 -14.40 -23.72
CA THR A 142 -18.60 -13.00 -23.50
C THR A 142 -17.26 -12.88 -22.78
N VAL A 143 -17.01 -13.72 -21.76
CA VAL A 143 -15.71 -13.76 -21.06
C VAL A 143 -14.57 -14.13 -22.02
N LYS A 144 -14.74 -15.12 -22.90
CA LYS A 144 -13.72 -15.46 -23.90
C LYS A 144 -13.39 -14.28 -24.82
N LYS A 145 -14.40 -13.54 -25.28
CA LYS A 145 -14.21 -12.33 -26.09
C LYS A 145 -13.44 -11.25 -25.32
N CYS A 146 -13.79 -11.02 -24.05
CA CYS A 146 -13.08 -10.09 -23.18
C CYS A 146 -11.62 -10.48 -22.98
N LEU A 147 -11.33 -11.76 -22.72
CA LEU A 147 -9.97 -12.26 -22.56
C LEU A 147 -9.14 -12.06 -23.83
N LYS A 148 -9.70 -12.41 -24.99
CA LYS A 148 -9.04 -12.18 -26.29
C LYS A 148 -8.73 -10.69 -26.48
N PHE A 149 -9.66 -9.80 -26.18
CA PHE A 149 -9.45 -8.35 -26.26
C PHE A 149 -8.36 -7.86 -25.30
N VAL A 150 -8.36 -8.36 -24.05
CA VAL A 150 -7.33 -8.03 -23.04
C VAL A 150 -5.94 -8.46 -23.52
N ASP A 151 -5.83 -9.66 -24.07
CA ASP A 151 -4.56 -10.19 -24.60
C ASP A 151 -4.07 -9.43 -25.83
N GLU A 152 -4.95 -9.16 -26.80
CA GLU A 152 -4.63 -8.42 -28.03
C GLU A 152 -4.15 -6.99 -27.74
N ASN A 153 -4.72 -6.35 -26.72
CA ASN A 153 -4.36 -5.00 -26.30
C ASN A 153 -3.25 -4.96 -25.23
N LYS A 154 -2.67 -6.12 -24.88
CA LYS A 154 -1.62 -6.27 -23.85
C LYS A 154 -2.00 -5.59 -22.52
N LEU A 155 -3.26 -5.76 -22.13
CA LEU A 155 -3.80 -5.22 -20.89
C LEU A 155 -3.42 -6.09 -19.69
N ASP A 156 -3.50 -5.52 -18.50
CA ASP A 156 -3.17 -6.23 -17.27
C ASP A 156 -4.14 -7.38 -16.99
N ARG A 157 -3.61 -8.43 -16.35
CA ARG A 157 -4.36 -9.63 -15.98
C ARG A 157 -5.58 -9.26 -15.13
N THR A 158 -6.75 -9.65 -15.62
CA THR A 158 -8.04 -9.35 -15.00
C THR A 158 -8.84 -10.63 -14.80
N GLN A 159 -9.69 -10.65 -13.78
CA GLN A 159 -10.55 -11.79 -13.45
C GLN A 159 -12.01 -11.50 -13.81
N PHE A 160 -12.70 -12.52 -14.30
CA PHE A 160 -14.06 -12.42 -14.80
C PHE A 160 -14.98 -13.41 -14.09
N ILE A 161 -16.24 -13.03 -13.93
CA ILE A 161 -17.34 -13.91 -13.48
C ILE A 161 -18.26 -14.12 -14.67
N ALA A 162 -18.51 -15.39 -15.02
CA ALA A 162 -19.48 -15.77 -16.03
C ALA A 162 -20.77 -16.23 -15.34
N CYS A 163 -21.85 -15.43 -15.45
CA CYS A 163 -23.10 -15.68 -14.73
C CYS A 163 -23.75 -17.02 -15.11
N ASP A 164 -23.71 -17.39 -16.40
CA ASP A 164 -24.17 -18.70 -16.92
C ASP A 164 -23.49 -19.91 -16.23
N LYS A 165 -22.26 -19.76 -15.74
CA LYS A 165 -21.52 -20.84 -15.05
C LYS A 165 -21.80 -20.93 -13.56
N ILE A 166 -22.44 -19.92 -12.97
CA ILE A 166 -22.73 -19.88 -11.53
C ILE A 166 -24.22 -20.01 -11.21
N VAL A 167 -25.07 -20.30 -12.22
CA VAL A 167 -26.53 -20.48 -12.07
C VAL A 167 -26.91 -21.52 -11.01
N TYR A 168 -26.08 -22.55 -10.79
CA TYR A 168 -26.29 -23.56 -9.75
C TYR A 168 -26.32 -22.99 -8.32
N LEU A 169 -25.89 -21.74 -8.13
CA LEU A 169 -25.96 -21.05 -6.84
C LEU A 169 -27.31 -20.35 -6.59
N LYS A 170 -28.18 -20.21 -7.61
CA LYS A 170 -29.44 -19.46 -7.48
C LYS A 170 -30.31 -19.97 -6.32
N GLU A 171 -30.43 -21.29 -6.19
CA GLU A 171 -31.23 -21.94 -5.13
C GLU A 171 -30.65 -21.76 -3.72
N LYS A 172 -29.36 -21.40 -3.63
CA LYS A 172 -28.63 -21.26 -2.35
C LYS A 172 -28.63 -19.83 -1.81
N MET A 173 -29.22 -18.87 -2.55
CA MET A 173 -29.26 -17.46 -2.14
C MET A 173 -30.29 -17.17 -1.04
N ASN A 174 -31.19 -18.11 -0.74
CA ASN A 174 -32.20 -17.95 0.29
C ASN A 174 -31.59 -17.56 1.65
N LYS A 175 -32.37 -16.82 2.45
CA LYS A 175 -31.95 -16.46 3.80
C LYS A 175 -31.73 -17.72 4.62
N ILE A 176 -30.62 -17.75 5.35
CA ILE A 176 -30.25 -18.86 6.22
C ILE A 176 -30.24 -18.39 7.67
N LYS A 177 -30.36 -19.34 8.60
CA LYS A 177 -30.12 -19.07 10.01
C LYS A 177 -28.62 -18.98 10.23
N THR A 178 -28.16 -17.86 10.76
CA THR A 178 -26.76 -17.60 11.10
C THR A 178 -26.53 -17.82 12.59
N PRO A 179 -25.28 -18.13 13.02
CA PRO A 179 -24.97 -18.24 14.43
C PRO A 179 -25.24 -16.92 15.15
N GLU A 180 -25.92 -17.00 16.28
CA GLU A 180 -26.28 -15.84 17.12
C GLU A 180 -27.06 -14.74 16.40
N ASN A 181 -27.67 -15.07 15.26
CA ASN A 181 -28.40 -14.14 14.40
C ASN A 181 -27.55 -12.97 13.87
N HIS A 182 -26.22 -13.15 13.79
CA HIS A 182 -25.37 -12.15 13.14
C HIS A 182 -25.70 -12.04 11.65
N PRO A 183 -25.69 -10.83 11.06
CA PRO A 183 -26.11 -10.65 9.68
C PRO A 183 -25.14 -11.31 8.69
N ARG A 184 -25.69 -11.90 7.63
CA ARG A 184 -24.92 -12.38 6.47
C ARG A 184 -24.66 -11.21 5.53
N VAL A 185 -23.41 -10.97 5.16
CA VAL A 185 -22.99 -9.82 4.32
C VAL A 185 -23.77 -9.76 3.02
N PHE A 186 -24.00 -10.91 2.38
CA PHE A 186 -24.78 -11.00 1.14
C PHE A 186 -26.20 -10.41 1.27
N ASP A 187 -26.85 -10.57 2.43
CA ASP A 187 -28.20 -10.06 2.66
C ASP A 187 -28.24 -8.55 2.91
N LEU A 188 -27.08 -7.93 3.18
CA LEU A 188 -26.93 -6.49 3.40
C LEU A 188 -26.65 -5.71 2.10
N ILE A 189 -26.43 -6.40 0.98
CA ILE A 189 -26.07 -5.77 -0.29
C ILE A 189 -27.31 -5.41 -1.09
N GLU A 190 -27.35 -4.16 -1.51
CA GLU A 190 -28.34 -3.63 -2.42
C GLU A 190 -27.76 -3.58 -3.84
N CYS A 191 -28.32 -4.38 -4.75
CA CYS A 191 -27.79 -4.55 -6.11
C CYS A 191 -28.86 -4.44 -7.21
N GLY A 192 -29.98 -3.79 -6.93
CA GLY A 192 -31.09 -3.63 -7.87
C GLY A 192 -31.84 -4.93 -8.14
N SER A 193 -32.59 -4.96 -9.25
CA SER A 193 -33.44 -6.08 -9.67
C SER A 193 -32.74 -7.11 -10.56
N ASN A 194 -31.48 -6.87 -10.95
CA ASN A 194 -30.76 -7.78 -11.83
C ASN A 194 -30.28 -9.03 -11.06
N GLU A 195 -30.92 -10.17 -11.36
CA GLU A 195 -30.61 -11.46 -10.73
C GLU A 195 -29.17 -11.93 -10.97
N ASP A 196 -28.58 -11.63 -12.12
CA ASP A 196 -27.22 -12.07 -12.46
C ASP A 196 -26.18 -11.33 -11.60
N VAL A 197 -26.42 -10.05 -11.32
CA VAL A 197 -25.61 -9.26 -10.39
C VAL A 197 -25.73 -9.82 -8.97
N ARG A 198 -26.96 -10.10 -8.53
CA ARG A 198 -27.20 -10.70 -7.21
C ARG A 198 -26.52 -12.07 -7.09
N LEU A 199 -26.58 -12.89 -8.14
CA LEU A 199 -25.92 -14.18 -8.21
C LEU A 199 -24.39 -14.06 -8.12
N ALA A 200 -23.81 -13.08 -8.82
CA ALA A 200 -22.37 -12.78 -8.76
C ALA A 200 -21.93 -12.34 -7.35
N PHE A 201 -22.74 -11.52 -6.65
CA PHE A 201 -22.49 -11.18 -5.24
C PHE A 201 -22.53 -12.42 -4.33
N TYR A 202 -23.49 -13.32 -4.54
CA TYR A 202 -23.53 -14.57 -3.77
C TYR A 202 -22.32 -15.46 -4.06
N PHE A 203 -21.89 -15.58 -5.32
CA PHE A 203 -20.66 -16.30 -5.68
C PHE A 203 -19.44 -15.77 -4.93
N ALA A 204 -19.30 -14.44 -4.86
CA ALA A 204 -18.18 -13.79 -4.22
C ALA A 204 -18.19 -13.97 -2.68
N LEU A 205 -19.35 -13.74 -2.05
CA LEU A 205 -19.44 -13.63 -0.59
C LEU A 205 -19.85 -14.93 0.07
N ARG A 206 -20.70 -15.74 -0.57
CA ARG A 206 -21.29 -16.95 0.03
C ARG A 206 -21.95 -16.61 1.37
N ASP A 207 -21.94 -17.56 2.29
CA ASP A 207 -22.50 -17.42 3.63
C ASP A 207 -21.52 -16.75 4.59
N THR A 208 -20.99 -15.59 4.20
CA THR A 208 -20.09 -14.80 5.05
C THR A 208 -20.88 -14.00 6.06
N VAL A 209 -20.56 -14.17 7.35
CA VAL A 209 -21.21 -13.52 8.49
C VAL A 209 -20.36 -12.33 8.94
N ILE A 210 -20.98 -11.21 9.28
CA ILE A 210 -20.28 -10.03 9.83
C ILE A 210 -20.54 -9.85 11.32
N VAL A 211 -19.48 -9.55 12.07
CA VAL A 211 -19.49 -9.38 13.52
C VAL A 211 -18.71 -8.14 13.93
N ASP A 212 -18.76 -7.74 15.20
CA ASP A 212 -18.10 -6.53 15.68
C ASP A 212 -16.60 -6.73 15.93
N ASP A 213 -16.19 -7.90 16.46
CA ASP A 213 -14.83 -8.14 16.94
C ASP A 213 -14.31 -9.57 16.64
N ILE A 214 -12.98 -9.74 16.70
CA ILE A 214 -12.30 -10.99 16.35
C ILE A 214 -12.53 -12.13 17.36
N VAL A 215 -12.82 -11.81 18.63
CA VAL A 215 -13.15 -12.81 19.66
C VAL A 215 -14.50 -13.44 19.32
N THR A 216 -15.48 -12.59 19.00
CA THR A 216 -16.78 -13.02 18.47
C THR A 216 -16.60 -13.78 17.16
N ALA A 217 -15.75 -13.32 16.25
CA ALA A 217 -15.54 -13.99 14.97
C ALA A 217 -15.05 -15.44 15.12
N ARG A 218 -14.07 -15.68 16.00
CA ARG A 218 -13.53 -17.03 16.31
C ARG A 218 -14.56 -17.94 16.96
N ARG A 219 -15.39 -17.37 17.84
CA ARG A 219 -16.47 -18.11 18.52
C ARG A 219 -17.55 -18.50 17.50
N VAL A 220 -18.05 -17.53 16.72
CA VAL A 220 -19.09 -17.71 15.70
C VAL A 220 -18.64 -18.68 14.60
N SER A 221 -17.37 -18.64 14.19
CA SER A 221 -16.86 -19.54 13.14
C SER A 221 -16.85 -21.02 13.57
N THR A 222 -16.83 -21.30 14.87
CA THR A 222 -16.73 -22.66 15.43
C THR A 222 -18.01 -23.15 16.12
N LEU A 223 -18.87 -22.24 16.59
CA LEU A 223 -20.08 -22.53 17.38
C LEU A 223 -21.05 -23.52 16.70
N TRP A 224 -21.09 -23.51 15.37
CA TRP A 224 -22.02 -24.33 14.58
C TRP A 224 -21.40 -25.61 14.01
N ALA A 225 -20.16 -25.94 14.40
CA ALA A 225 -19.61 -27.26 14.12
C ALA A 225 -20.33 -28.31 14.99
N PRO A 226 -20.80 -29.45 14.42
CA PRO A 226 -20.46 -30.01 13.10
C PRO A 226 -21.46 -29.72 11.96
N GLN A 227 -22.51 -28.91 12.16
CA GLN A 227 -23.54 -28.69 11.14
C GLN A 227 -23.05 -27.88 9.94
N GLN A 228 -22.46 -26.71 10.19
CA GLN A 228 -22.00 -25.80 9.13
C GLN A 228 -20.91 -24.87 9.67
N LYS A 229 -19.83 -24.73 8.89
CA LYS A 229 -18.80 -23.72 9.15
C LYS A 229 -19.14 -22.45 8.38
N PHE A 230 -18.91 -21.30 9.02
CA PHE A 230 -19.12 -19.98 8.43
C PHE A 230 -17.79 -19.28 8.27
N ARG A 231 -17.64 -18.56 7.16
CA ARG A 231 -16.61 -17.52 7.04
C ARG A 231 -17.12 -16.31 7.80
N VAL A 232 -16.31 -15.75 8.68
CA VAL A 232 -16.71 -14.65 9.56
C VAL A 232 -15.75 -13.49 9.38
N VAL A 233 -16.29 -12.29 9.26
CA VAL A 233 -15.53 -11.05 9.11
C VAL A 233 -15.92 -10.05 10.19
N THR A 234 -14.96 -9.32 10.73
CA THR A 234 -15.22 -8.21 11.65
C THR A 234 -15.50 -6.93 10.88
N LYS A 235 -16.26 -6.00 11.46
CA LYS A 235 -16.48 -4.66 10.88
C LYS A 235 -15.16 -3.92 10.60
N THR A 236 -14.08 -4.26 11.30
CA THR A 236 -12.73 -3.70 11.14
C THR A 236 -11.88 -4.39 10.06
N GLY A 237 -12.35 -5.50 9.47
CA GLY A 237 -11.68 -6.17 8.35
C GLY A 237 -10.88 -7.43 8.70
N GLU A 238 -10.93 -7.92 9.94
CA GLU A 238 -10.31 -9.20 10.29
C GLU A 238 -11.20 -10.36 9.83
N VAL A 239 -10.60 -11.44 9.35
CA VAL A 239 -11.34 -12.54 8.70
C VAL A 239 -10.95 -13.88 9.31
N VAL A 240 -11.95 -14.71 9.59
CA VAL A 240 -11.83 -16.14 9.88
C VAL A 240 -12.45 -16.90 8.72
N ASP A 241 -11.64 -17.58 7.91
CA ASP A 241 -12.12 -18.39 6.79
C ASP A 241 -12.63 -19.77 7.26
N ILE A 242 -13.48 -20.40 6.45
CA ILE A 242 -13.99 -21.77 6.63
C ILE A 242 -12.83 -22.78 6.69
N SER A 243 -11.72 -22.50 6.00
CA SER A 243 -10.49 -23.30 6.05
C SER A 243 -9.83 -23.29 7.44
N GLY A 244 -10.18 -22.33 8.31
CA GLY A 244 -9.49 -22.04 9.56
C GLY A 244 -8.38 -20.99 9.43
N THR A 245 -8.14 -20.45 8.23
CA THR A 245 -7.19 -19.35 8.04
C THR A 245 -7.70 -18.08 8.70
N LEU A 246 -6.79 -17.37 9.38
CA LEU A 246 -7.04 -16.11 10.06
C LEU A 246 -6.29 -14.99 9.35
N THR A 247 -7.00 -13.92 8.98
CA THR A 247 -6.41 -12.71 8.40
C THR A 247 -6.62 -11.55 9.37
N GLY A 248 -5.54 -10.90 9.77
CA GLY A 248 -5.55 -9.72 10.65
C GLY A 248 -4.14 -9.13 10.75
N GLY A 249 -4.03 -7.85 11.11
CA GLY A 249 -2.73 -7.16 11.24
C GLY A 249 -2.82 -5.66 10.92
N GLY A 250 -1.87 -4.88 11.44
CA GLY A 250 -1.86 -3.40 11.45
C GLY A 250 -1.62 -2.69 10.11
N GLY A 251 -2.05 -3.28 8.99
CA GLY A 251 -2.12 -2.59 7.70
C GLY A 251 -3.27 -1.58 7.65
N SER A 252 -3.26 -0.71 6.63
CA SER A 252 -4.39 0.18 6.37
C SER A 252 -5.68 -0.61 6.12
N LEU A 253 -6.80 -0.14 6.68
CA LEU A 253 -8.11 -0.73 6.40
C LEU A 253 -8.42 -0.56 4.92
N LYS A 254 -8.63 -1.67 4.22
CA LYS A 254 -9.09 -1.63 2.83
C LYS A 254 -10.54 -1.16 2.82
N ARG A 255 -10.82 -0.10 2.06
CA ARG A 255 -12.14 0.53 1.93
C ARG A 255 -12.38 0.91 0.47
N GLY A 256 -13.64 1.16 0.12
CA GLY A 256 -14.01 1.67 -1.21
C GLY A 256 -13.94 0.66 -2.35
N ARG A 257 -13.92 -0.66 -2.04
CA ARG A 257 -14.06 -1.69 -3.09
C ARG A 257 -15.49 -1.93 -3.53
N ILE A 258 -16.45 -1.42 -2.77
CA ILE A 258 -17.89 -1.42 -3.07
C ILE A 258 -18.44 -0.03 -2.84
N ASN A 259 -19.54 0.31 -3.52
CA ASN A 259 -20.21 1.58 -3.29
C ASN A 259 -20.82 1.63 -1.88
N THR A 260 -20.66 2.76 -1.20
CA THR A 260 -21.27 3.00 0.12
C THR A 260 -22.48 3.93 0.07
N ASN A 261 -22.72 4.57 -1.08
CA ASN A 261 -23.86 5.42 -1.32
C ASN A 261 -25.01 4.64 -1.98
N VAL A 262 -25.84 4.06 -1.12
CA VAL A 262 -27.00 3.25 -1.49
C VAL A 262 -28.02 4.05 -2.34
N GLN A 263 -28.28 5.30 -1.98
CA GLN A 263 -29.27 6.15 -2.67
C GLN A 263 -28.83 6.53 -4.10
N ALA A 264 -27.55 6.81 -4.30
CA ALA A 264 -27.02 7.17 -5.62
C ALA A 264 -27.05 5.99 -6.61
N MET A 265 -26.84 4.75 -6.13
CA MET A 265 -26.94 3.57 -7.00
C MET A 265 -28.35 3.32 -7.50
N ALA A 266 -29.36 3.41 -6.63
CA ALA A 266 -30.75 3.25 -7.03
C ALA A 266 -31.17 4.24 -8.13
N ALA A 267 -30.66 5.47 -8.08
CA ALA A 267 -30.89 6.47 -9.13
C ALA A 267 -30.19 6.15 -10.47
N THR A 268 -28.98 5.56 -10.42
CA THR A 268 -28.18 5.23 -11.61
C THR A 268 -28.76 4.04 -12.38
N GLN A 269 -29.25 3.03 -11.66
CA GLN A 269 -29.88 1.84 -12.25
C GLN A 269 -31.19 2.19 -12.97
N ASN A 270 -32.01 3.08 -12.39
CA ASN A 270 -33.22 3.57 -13.04
C ASN A 270 -32.92 4.31 -14.37
N HIS A 271 -31.77 4.96 -14.49
CA HIS A 271 -31.36 5.65 -15.71
C HIS A 271 -30.87 4.69 -16.81
N GLU A 272 -30.08 3.66 -16.48
CA GLU A 272 -29.63 2.65 -17.46
C GLU A 272 -30.80 1.84 -18.04
N ASP A 273 -31.84 1.54 -17.26
CA ASP A 273 -33.04 0.84 -17.73
C ASP A 273 -33.94 1.69 -18.66
N LEU A 274 -33.79 3.02 -18.63
CA LEU A 274 -34.54 3.95 -19.49
C LEU A 274 -33.91 4.11 -20.88
N VAL A 275 -32.60 3.93 -21.02
CA VAL A 275 -31.88 4.14 -22.29
C VAL A 275 -32.30 3.14 -23.40
N PRO A 276 -32.48 1.83 -23.13
CA PRO A 276 -32.99 0.88 -24.14
C PRO A 276 -34.42 1.22 -24.59
N ARG A 277 -35.28 1.69 -23.66
CA ARG A 277 -36.70 1.98 -23.95
C ARG A 277 -36.91 3.18 -24.88
N ILE A 278 -35.95 4.10 -24.95
CA ILE A 278 -36.03 5.26 -25.84
C ILE A 278 -35.66 4.87 -27.29
N ASN A 279 -34.80 3.87 -27.49
CA ASN A 279 -34.43 3.41 -28.83
C ASN A 279 -35.50 2.51 -29.48
N GLU A 280 -36.33 1.81 -28.70
CA GLU A 280 -37.46 1.04 -29.24
C GLU A 280 -38.65 1.91 -29.68
N LYS A 281 -38.78 3.13 -29.15
CA LYS A 281 -39.87 4.06 -29.52
C LYS A 281 -39.58 4.93 -30.74
N ARG A 282 -38.44 4.74 -31.41
CA ARG A 282 -38.08 5.46 -32.65
C ARG A 282 -38.40 4.72 -33.95
N PHE A 283 -38.99 3.52 -33.85
CA PHE A 283 -39.48 2.73 -34.97
C PHE A 283 -40.96 2.39 -34.78
N TYR A 284 -41.81 3.42 -34.81
CA TYR A 284 -43.23 3.32 -35.17
C TYR A 284 -43.62 4.60 -35.89
#